data_AF-A0A8H6I4J4-F1
#
_entry.id   AF-A0A8H6I4J4-F1
#
_cell.length_a   1.000
_cell.length_b   1.000
_cell.length_c   1.000
_cell.angle_alpha   90.00
_cell.angle_beta   90.00
_cell.angle_gamma   90.00
#
_symmetry.space_group_name_H-M   'P 1'
#
loop_
_entity.id
_entity.type
_entity.pdbx_description
1 polymer ?
#
loop_
_entity_poly.entity_id
_entity_poly.type
_entity_poly.pdbx_seq_one_letter_code
_entity_poly.pdbx_strand_id
1 'polypeptide(L)'
;MELILSTSHPWSANWSTKEGKVVYKTQCPAAAEPTITIEKAFPAAEGEEETFKAVGKIKIRGTYDSEVTIKGSPRRITAEILRKGERNSGKYGLRDQYVTGPDGREYLWKILEKKVELVLCDEAKTPVIKYHRHHATLPWQDPKPARLEIFQGGREIVDFIVITFILVEKLRVAAYIQEQKRQMGR
;
A
#
# COMPACT_ATOMS: atom_id res chain seq x y z
N MET A 1 3.95 -13.17 -7.02
CA MET A 1 5.07 -12.20 -7.06
C MET A 1 5.28 -11.73 -5.65
N GLU A 2 6.53 -11.52 -5.22
CA GLU A 2 6.82 -10.94 -3.91
C GLU A 2 7.69 -9.70 -4.10
N LEU A 3 7.35 -8.65 -3.35
CA LEU A 3 8.12 -7.41 -3.27
C LEU A 3 8.67 -7.25 -1.86
N ILE A 4 9.98 -7.22 -1.72
CA ILE A 4 10.72 -7.05 -0.47
C ILE A 4 11.02 -5.58 -0.28
N LEU A 5 10.69 -5.04 0.89
CA LEU A 5 10.87 -3.63 1.21
C LEU A 5 12.19 -3.43 1.96
N SER A 6 12.94 -2.40 1.57
CA SER A 6 14.18 -2.00 2.26
C SER A 6 13.94 -1.40 3.65
N THR A 7 12.72 -0.95 3.95
CA THR A 7 12.32 -0.43 5.26
C THR A 7 10.98 -1.01 5.70
N SER A 8 10.64 -0.85 6.98
CA SER A 8 9.32 -1.22 7.51
C SER A 8 8.19 -0.25 7.12
N HIS A 9 8.51 0.83 6.41
CA HIS A 9 7.59 1.90 6.02
C HIS A 9 7.37 1.88 4.50
N PRO A 10 6.26 1.32 4.01
CA PRO A 10 6.03 1.13 2.57
C PRO A 10 6.00 2.40 1.72
N TRP A 11 5.79 3.56 2.34
CA TRP A 11 5.81 4.88 1.69
C TRP A 11 7.19 5.54 1.65
N SER A 12 8.21 4.89 2.20
CA SER A 12 9.60 5.37 2.24
C SER A 12 10.55 4.17 2.16
N ALA A 13 10.44 3.41 1.07
CA ALA A 13 11.18 2.18 0.82
C ALA A 13 11.48 1.97 -0.67
N ASN A 14 12.55 1.21 -0.93
CA ASN A 14 12.77 0.52 -2.19
C ASN A 14 12.06 -0.85 -2.12
N TRP A 15 11.41 -1.23 -3.22
CA TRP A 15 10.65 -2.45 -3.35
C TRP A 15 11.31 -3.33 -4.39
N SER A 16 11.92 -4.43 -3.96
CA SER A 16 12.70 -5.32 -4.82
C SER A 16 12.03 -6.67 -5.02
N THR A 17 12.30 -7.34 -6.13
CA THR A 17 11.97 -8.75 -6.30
C THR A 17 12.82 -9.63 -5.38
N LYS A 18 12.53 -10.93 -5.32
CA LYS A 18 13.35 -11.88 -4.54
C LYS A 18 14.79 -11.96 -5.02
N GLU A 19 15.01 -11.67 -6.29
CA GLU A 19 16.31 -11.65 -6.95
C GLU A 19 17.09 -10.35 -6.68
N GLY A 20 16.53 -9.42 -5.90
CA GLY A 20 17.18 -8.17 -5.51
C GLY A 20 16.95 -6.99 -6.47
N LYS A 21 16.30 -7.21 -7.62
CA LYS A 21 16.00 -6.16 -8.59
C LYS A 21 14.97 -5.17 -8.05
N VAL A 22 15.31 -3.88 -7.98
CA VAL A 22 14.41 -2.82 -7.53
C VAL A 22 13.33 -2.57 -8.58
N VAL A 23 12.06 -2.72 -8.21
CA VAL A 23 10.90 -2.51 -9.09
C VAL A 23 10.22 -1.17 -8.79
N TYR A 24 10.09 -0.81 -7.52
CA TYR A 24 9.51 0.48 -7.12
C TYR A 24 10.40 1.23 -6.15
N LYS A 25 10.34 2.56 -6.23
CA LYS A 25 10.85 3.47 -5.21
C LYS A 25 9.70 4.28 -4.67
N THR A 26 9.65 4.42 -3.36
CA THR A 26 8.61 5.19 -2.67
C THR A 26 9.26 6.18 -1.74
N GLN A 27 8.80 7.43 -1.79
CA GLN A 27 9.36 8.50 -0.97
C GLN A 27 8.25 9.35 -0.38
N CYS A 28 8.30 9.54 0.92
CA CYS A 28 7.41 10.41 1.68
C CYS A 28 8.26 11.47 2.36
N PRO A 29 8.29 12.72 1.87
CA PRO A 29 9.08 13.77 2.50
C PRO A 29 8.56 14.09 3.90
N ALA A 30 9.45 14.52 4.79
CA ALA A 30 9.10 15.03 6.11
C ALA A 30 8.57 16.47 5.99
N ALA A 31 7.33 16.63 5.52
CA ALA A 31 6.65 17.91 5.33
C ALA A 31 5.30 17.92 6.05
N ALA A 32 4.74 19.12 6.28
CA ALA A 32 3.43 19.29 6.92
C ALA A 32 2.29 18.63 6.11
N GLU A 33 2.38 18.68 4.78
CA GLU A 33 1.49 17.97 3.85
C GLU A 33 2.30 16.99 2.99
N PRO A 34 2.64 15.80 3.51
CA PRO A 34 3.53 14.89 2.80
C PRO A 34 2.81 14.32 1.57
N THR A 35 3.40 14.52 0.39
CA THR A 35 3.01 13.82 -0.83
C THR A 35 3.94 12.63 -1.02
N ILE A 36 3.38 11.42 -1.01
CA ILE A 36 4.13 10.20 -1.27
C ILE A 36 4.26 10.05 -2.79
N THR A 37 5.49 9.99 -3.29
CA THR A 37 5.79 9.71 -4.70
C THR A 37 6.10 8.23 -4.86
N ILE A 38 5.54 7.61 -5.89
CA ILE A 38 5.75 6.21 -6.25
C ILE A 38 6.31 6.15 -7.66
N GLU A 39 7.52 5.65 -7.79
CA GLU A 39 8.25 5.50 -9.04
C GLU A 39 8.42 4.02 -9.36
N LYS A 40 8.40 3.68 -10.65
CA LYS A 40 8.59 2.32 -11.15
C LYS A 40 9.81 2.27 -12.06
N ALA A 41 10.59 1.20 -11.96
CA ALA A 41 11.67 0.90 -12.88
C ALA A 41 11.10 0.50 -14.25
N PHE A 42 11.62 1.10 -15.31
CA PHE A 42 11.36 0.70 -16.69
C PHE A 42 12.62 0.02 -17.23
N PRO A 43 12.46 -1.11 -17.98
CA PRO A 43 13.61 -1.77 -18.58
C PRO A 43 14.33 -0.79 -19.51
N ALA A 44 15.62 -0.61 -19.26
CA ALA A 44 16.50 0.10 -20.16
C ALA A 44 16.84 -0.79 -21.38
N ALA A 45 17.17 -0.18 -22.52
CA ALA A 45 17.80 -0.93 -23.60
C ALA A 45 19.16 -1.50 -23.13
N GLU A 46 19.67 -2.52 -23.81
CA GLU A 46 21.01 -3.06 -23.48
C GLU A 46 22.06 -1.95 -23.42
N GLY A 47 22.71 -1.79 -22.26
CA GLY A 47 23.73 -0.76 -22.03
C GLY A 47 23.24 0.55 -21.39
N GLU A 48 21.94 0.72 -21.17
CA GLU A 48 21.38 1.88 -20.47
C GLU A 48 21.12 1.62 -18.98
N GLU A 49 21.20 2.67 -18.17
CA GLU A 49 20.79 2.60 -16.75
C GLU A 49 19.26 2.47 -16.62
N GLU A 50 18.80 1.68 -15.66
CA GLU A 50 17.35 1.55 -15.39
C GLU A 50 16.76 2.91 -14.99
N THR A 51 15.80 3.37 -15.79
CA THR A 51 15.12 4.64 -15.53
C THR A 51 13.91 4.44 -14.62
N PHE A 52 13.81 5.28 -13.59
CA PHE A 52 12.64 5.33 -12.72
C PHE A 52 11.72 6.46 -13.16
N LYS A 53 10.43 6.14 -13.37
CA LYS A 53 9.42 7.15 -13.71
C LYS A 53 8.29 7.11 -12.71
N ALA A 54 7.76 8.28 -12.36
CA ALA A 54 6.63 8.41 -11.47
C ALA A 54 5.38 7.73 -12.05
N VAL A 55 4.86 6.72 -11.36
CA VAL A 55 3.62 6.01 -11.72
C VAL A 55 2.45 6.41 -10.83
N GLY A 56 2.72 6.98 -9.66
CA GLY A 56 1.68 7.55 -8.83
C GLY A 56 2.17 8.55 -7.78
N LYS A 57 1.20 9.32 -7.28
CA LYS A 57 1.40 10.26 -6.16
C LYS A 57 0.23 10.14 -5.20
N ILE A 58 0.48 10.23 -3.90
CA ILE A 58 -0.55 10.19 -2.86
C ILE A 58 -0.37 11.42 -1.97
N LYS A 59 -1.29 12.38 -2.03
CA LYS A 59 -1.34 13.51 -1.11
C LYS A 59 -2.36 13.21 -0.03
N ILE A 60 -1.93 13.09 1.22
CA ILE A 60 -2.79 12.73 2.34
C ILE A 60 -3.21 14.00 3.08
N ARG A 61 -4.51 14.36 3.06
CA ARG A 61 -5.04 15.53 3.78
C ARG A 61 -5.87 15.17 5.01
N GLY A 62 -6.03 13.88 5.32
CA GLY A 62 -6.83 13.37 6.44
C GLY A 62 -7.19 11.90 6.26
N THR A 63 -8.07 11.36 7.12
CA THR A 63 -8.44 9.93 7.09
C THR A 63 -9.19 9.52 5.83
N TYR A 64 -9.90 10.45 5.17
CA TYR A 64 -10.72 10.18 3.99
C TYR A 64 -10.75 11.34 2.98
N ASP A 65 -9.72 12.19 2.94
CA ASP A 65 -9.58 13.24 1.91
C ASP A 65 -8.18 13.22 1.28
N SER A 66 -7.78 12.06 0.78
CA SER A 66 -6.53 11.91 0.05
C SER A 66 -6.74 12.15 -1.45
N GLU A 67 -5.69 12.60 -2.13
CA GLU A 67 -5.66 12.70 -3.59
C GLU A 67 -4.66 11.67 -4.11
N VAL A 68 -5.04 10.88 -5.11
CA VAL A 68 -4.15 9.89 -5.72
C VAL A 68 -4.08 10.09 -7.22
N THR A 69 -2.87 10.24 -7.73
CA THR A 69 -2.60 10.24 -9.17
C THR A 69 -2.13 8.85 -9.57
N ILE A 70 -2.74 8.25 -10.58
CA ILE A 70 -2.32 6.97 -11.17
C ILE A 70 -2.02 7.19 -12.64
N LYS A 71 -0.80 6.85 -13.10
CA LYS A 71 -0.35 7.01 -14.49
C LYS A 71 -0.61 8.42 -15.05
N GLY A 72 -0.38 9.46 -14.25
CA GLY A 72 -0.56 10.86 -14.64
C GLY A 72 -2.01 11.36 -14.70
N SER A 73 -3.01 10.49 -14.54
CA SER A 73 -4.42 10.92 -14.43
C SER A 73 -4.74 11.28 -12.98
N PRO A 74 -4.98 12.57 -12.64
CA PRO A 74 -5.42 12.94 -11.32
C PRO A 74 -6.82 12.38 -11.10
N ARG A 75 -7.02 11.65 -10.01
CA ARG A 75 -8.33 11.20 -9.55
C ARG A 75 -8.48 11.61 -8.08
N ARG A 76 -9.66 12.05 -7.62
CA ARG A 76 -9.86 12.39 -6.20
C ARG A 76 -10.18 11.11 -5.43
N ILE A 77 -9.14 10.38 -5.05
CA ILE A 77 -9.28 9.13 -4.30
C ILE A 77 -9.43 9.40 -2.82
N THR A 78 -10.66 9.55 -2.42
CA THR A 78 -11.10 8.92 -1.17
C THR A 78 -12.58 8.62 -1.14
N ALA A 79 -13.38 9.18 -2.06
CA ALA A 79 -14.73 8.72 -2.33
C ALA A 79 -14.86 8.00 -3.69
N GLU A 80 -14.06 8.38 -4.71
CA GLU A 80 -14.22 7.86 -6.07
C GLU A 80 -13.62 6.48 -6.29
N ILE A 81 -12.53 6.12 -5.59
CA ILE A 81 -11.85 4.81 -5.75
C ILE A 81 -11.96 3.95 -4.50
N LEU A 82 -11.94 4.54 -3.30
CA LEU A 82 -12.14 3.81 -2.05
C LEU A 82 -13.54 4.11 -1.54
N ARG A 83 -14.44 3.13 -1.61
CA ARG A 83 -15.78 3.24 -1.03
C ARG A 83 -15.77 2.62 0.37
N LYS A 84 -16.38 3.32 1.32
CA LYS A 84 -16.51 2.83 2.70
C LYS A 84 -17.28 1.51 2.72
N GLY A 85 -16.70 0.51 3.37
CA GLY A 85 -17.35 -0.76 3.64
C GLY A 85 -18.40 -0.67 4.74
N GLU A 86 -18.83 -1.86 5.18
CA GLU A 86 -19.88 -2.03 6.19
C GLU A 86 -19.58 -1.30 7.50
N ARG A 87 -20.64 -0.92 8.23
CA ARG A 87 -20.47 -0.36 9.58
C ARG A 87 -19.81 -1.41 10.48
N ASN A 88 -18.91 -0.96 11.34
CA ASN A 88 -18.12 -1.80 12.25
C ASN A 88 -17.15 -2.80 11.58
N SER A 89 -16.95 -2.71 10.27
CA SER A 89 -15.80 -3.34 9.62
C SER A 89 -14.51 -2.58 9.98
N GLY A 90 -13.36 -3.22 9.78
CA GLY A 90 -12.04 -2.59 9.99
C GLY A 90 -11.59 -2.43 11.45
N LYS A 91 -10.62 -1.54 11.67
CA LYS A 91 -9.99 -1.25 12.97
C LYS A 91 -9.67 0.24 13.12
N TYR A 92 -9.51 0.69 14.36
CA TYR A 92 -9.12 2.07 14.72
C TYR A 92 -10.10 3.15 14.22
N GLY A 93 -11.39 2.83 14.20
CA GLY A 93 -12.43 3.71 13.65
C GLY A 93 -12.42 3.83 12.12
N LEU A 94 -11.54 3.10 11.42
CA LEU A 94 -11.58 2.94 9.97
C LEU A 94 -12.48 1.75 9.61
N ARG A 95 -13.14 1.86 8.45
CA ARG A 95 -13.88 0.77 7.82
C ARG A 95 -13.02 0.08 6.77
N ASP A 96 -13.32 -1.17 6.46
CA ASP A 96 -12.80 -1.82 5.26
C ASP A 96 -13.16 -0.98 4.02
N GLN A 97 -12.38 -1.06 2.95
CA GLN A 97 -12.56 -0.19 1.77
C GLN A 97 -12.76 -1.01 0.51
N TYR A 98 -13.91 -0.83 -0.14
CA TYR A 98 -14.16 -1.38 -1.47
C TYR A 98 -13.40 -0.57 -2.51
N VAL A 99 -12.88 -1.25 -3.52
CA VAL A 99 -12.11 -0.62 -4.60
C VAL A 99 -12.35 -1.35 -5.91
N THR A 100 -12.56 -0.60 -7.00
CA THR A 100 -12.64 -1.18 -8.34
C THR A 100 -11.28 -1.06 -9.03
N GLY A 101 -10.72 -2.20 -9.42
CA GLY A 101 -9.45 -2.28 -10.12
C GLY A 101 -9.54 -1.77 -11.56
N PRO A 102 -8.39 -1.51 -12.21
CA PRO A 102 -8.35 -1.10 -13.61
C PRO A 102 -8.79 -2.21 -14.57
N ASP A 103 -8.88 -3.45 -14.09
CA ASP A 103 -9.43 -4.62 -14.78
C ASP A 103 -10.97 -4.73 -14.64
N GLY A 104 -11.61 -3.74 -14.00
CA GLY A 104 -13.06 -3.69 -13.81
C GLY A 104 -13.59 -4.55 -12.66
N ARG A 105 -12.72 -5.29 -11.96
CA ARG A 105 -13.12 -6.15 -10.84
C ARG A 105 -13.23 -5.36 -9.53
N GLU A 106 -14.10 -5.81 -8.64
CA GLU A 106 -14.24 -5.24 -7.30
C GLU A 106 -13.42 -6.02 -6.28
N TYR A 107 -12.73 -5.28 -5.42
CA TYR A 107 -11.89 -5.80 -4.36
C TYR A 107 -12.24 -5.14 -3.03
N LEU A 108 -11.83 -5.78 -1.93
CA LEU A 108 -12.01 -5.29 -0.58
C LEU A 108 -10.67 -5.23 0.15
N TRP A 109 -10.27 -4.02 0.52
CA TRP A 109 -9.20 -3.76 1.48
C TRP A 109 -9.70 -4.01 2.90
N LYS A 110 -9.25 -5.11 3.49
CA LYS A 110 -9.46 -5.42 4.90
C LYS A 110 -8.45 -4.67 5.76
N ILE A 111 -8.94 -3.83 6.66
CA ILE A 111 -8.10 -3.08 7.60
C ILE A 111 -8.06 -3.84 8.93
N LEU A 112 -6.99 -4.59 9.14
CA LEU A 112 -6.79 -5.37 10.36
C LEU A 112 -5.93 -4.60 11.36
N GLU A 113 -5.77 -5.13 12.57
CA GLU A 113 -5.05 -4.45 13.65
C GLU A 113 -3.58 -4.21 13.26
N LYS A 114 -2.92 -5.26 12.79
CA LYS A 114 -1.48 -5.22 12.52
C LYS A 114 -1.12 -4.99 11.06
N LYS A 115 -2.04 -5.16 10.11
CA LYS A 115 -1.75 -5.17 8.66
C LYS A 115 -3.02 -4.88 7.85
N VAL A 116 -2.85 -4.72 6.55
CA VAL A 116 -3.95 -4.69 5.57
C VAL A 116 -3.87 -5.89 4.64
N GLU A 117 -5.02 -6.34 4.15
CA GLU A 117 -5.14 -7.42 3.17
C GLU A 117 -6.09 -6.99 2.05
N LEU A 118 -5.89 -7.53 0.85
CA LEU A 118 -6.76 -7.31 -0.30
C LEU A 118 -7.35 -8.64 -0.72
N VAL A 119 -8.66 -8.69 -0.82
CA VAL A 119 -9.40 -9.84 -1.35
C VAL A 119 -10.23 -9.42 -2.56
N LEU A 120 -10.43 -10.35 -3.49
CA LEU A 120 -11.41 -10.20 -4.57
C LEU A 120 -12.82 -10.32 -3.97
N CYS A 121 -13.76 -9.52 -4.45
CA CYS A 121 -15.18 -9.60 -4.05
C CYS A 121 -15.90 -10.71 -4.81
N ASP A 122 -15.38 -11.94 -4.73
CA ASP A 122 -16.05 -13.15 -5.17
C ASP A 122 -16.63 -13.91 -3.96
N GLU A 123 -17.38 -14.99 -4.22
CA GLU A 123 -17.98 -15.82 -3.17
C GLU A 123 -16.91 -16.38 -2.20
N ALA A 124 -15.73 -16.70 -2.73
CA ALA A 124 -14.62 -17.27 -1.96
C ALA A 124 -13.82 -16.23 -1.16
N LYS A 125 -14.02 -14.93 -1.39
CA LYS A 125 -13.18 -13.83 -0.89
C LYS A 125 -11.69 -14.10 -1.17
N THR A 126 -11.39 -14.44 -2.42
CA THR A 126 -10.07 -14.93 -2.85
C THR A 126 -8.97 -13.93 -2.48
N PRO A 127 -7.90 -14.35 -1.78
CA PRO A 127 -6.81 -13.46 -1.41
C PRO A 127 -6.04 -12.99 -2.64
N VAL A 128 -5.85 -11.68 -2.75
CA VAL A 128 -5.10 -11.04 -3.85
C VAL A 128 -3.72 -10.60 -3.37
N ILE A 129 -3.63 -10.12 -2.13
CA ILE A 129 -2.35 -9.81 -1.51
C ILE A 129 -2.27 -10.28 -0.06
N LYS A 130 -1.05 -10.45 0.41
CA LYS A 130 -0.73 -10.60 1.82
C LYS A 130 0.47 -9.72 2.19
N TYR A 131 0.27 -8.82 3.16
CA TYR A 131 1.37 -8.02 3.69
C TYR A 131 2.00 -8.71 4.91
N HIS A 132 3.31 -8.93 4.83
CA HIS A 132 4.14 -9.46 5.91
C HIS A 132 4.98 -8.30 6.45
N ARG A 133 4.75 -7.91 7.69
CA ARG A 133 5.52 -6.83 8.33
C ARG A 133 6.92 -7.29 8.68
N HIS A 134 7.83 -6.32 8.78
CA HIS A 134 9.13 -6.56 9.37
C HIS A 134 8.96 -7.15 10.78
N HIS A 135 9.62 -8.27 11.04
CA HIS A 135 9.63 -8.90 12.36
C HIS A 135 10.92 -9.68 12.56
N ALA A 136 11.45 -9.61 13.78
CA ALA A 136 12.42 -10.55 14.30
C ALA A 136 11.68 -11.40 15.35
N THR A 137 11.60 -12.70 15.14
CA THR A 137 10.90 -13.61 16.06
C THR A 137 11.73 -13.95 17.28
N LEU A 138 13.07 -13.93 17.17
CA LEU A 138 14.02 -14.32 18.21
C LEU A 138 15.30 -13.47 18.09
N PRO A 139 16.02 -13.19 19.19
CA PRO A 139 17.21 -12.33 19.16
C PRO A 139 18.38 -12.87 18.32
N TRP A 140 18.39 -14.17 18.01
CA TRP A 140 19.41 -14.83 17.18
C TRP A 140 18.97 -15.07 15.72
N GLN A 141 17.76 -14.66 15.35
CA GLN A 141 17.29 -14.80 13.96
C GLN A 141 17.48 -13.49 13.21
N ASP A 142 17.95 -13.60 11.97
CA ASP A 142 18.00 -12.46 11.07
C ASP A 142 16.59 -11.86 10.92
N PRO A 143 16.44 -10.54 11.09
CA PRO A 143 15.17 -9.87 10.91
C PRO A 143 14.61 -10.14 9.52
N LYS A 144 13.34 -10.58 9.46
CA LYS A 144 12.68 -10.76 8.17
C LYS A 144 12.23 -9.40 7.65
N PRO A 145 12.67 -8.97 6.45
CA PRO A 145 12.23 -7.70 5.89
C PRO A 145 10.73 -7.70 5.66
N ALA A 146 10.13 -6.50 5.68
CA ALA A 146 8.75 -6.36 5.28
C ALA A 146 8.60 -6.78 3.81
N ARG A 147 7.51 -7.48 3.47
CA ARG A 147 7.26 -7.88 2.08
C ARG A 147 5.78 -7.89 1.74
N LEU A 148 5.46 -7.56 0.50
CA LEU A 148 4.14 -7.66 -0.08
C LEU A 148 4.09 -8.86 -1.03
N GLU A 149 3.29 -9.86 -0.69
CA GLU A 149 3.02 -11.01 -1.53
C GLU A 149 1.78 -10.74 -2.37
N ILE A 150 1.90 -10.85 -3.69
CA ILE A 150 0.84 -10.63 -4.67
C ILE A 150 0.54 -11.95 -5.37
N PHE A 151 -0.66 -12.47 -5.15
CA PHE A 151 -1.16 -13.71 -5.75
C PHE A 151 -1.50 -13.52 -7.22
N GLN A 152 -1.77 -14.61 -7.93
CA GLN A 152 -2.00 -14.62 -9.37
C GLN A 152 -3.08 -13.60 -9.80
N GLY A 153 -4.19 -13.53 -9.07
CA GLY A 153 -5.30 -12.61 -9.37
C GLY A 153 -5.00 -11.11 -9.25
N GLY A 154 -3.82 -10.72 -8.76
CA GLY A 154 -3.38 -9.32 -8.66
C GLY A 154 -2.23 -8.93 -9.60
N ARG A 155 -1.67 -9.87 -10.36
CA ARG A 155 -0.43 -9.65 -11.12
C ARG A 155 -0.58 -8.69 -12.30
N GLU A 156 -1.78 -8.53 -12.84
CA GLU A 156 -2.04 -7.61 -13.96
C GLU A 156 -2.26 -6.17 -13.49
N ILE A 157 -2.54 -5.98 -12.20
CA ILE A 157 -2.90 -4.70 -11.60
C ILE A 157 -1.90 -4.27 -10.52
N VAL A 158 -0.63 -4.71 -10.61
CA VAL A 158 0.39 -4.50 -9.55
C VAL A 158 0.59 -3.02 -9.23
N ASP A 159 0.67 -2.15 -10.23
CA ASP A 159 0.84 -0.70 -10.02
C ASP A 159 -0.30 -0.14 -9.17
N PHE A 160 -1.53 -0.57 -9.48
CA PHE A 160 -2.72 -0.18 -8.75
C PHE A 160 -2.71 -0.70 -7.31
N ILE A 161 -2.33 -1.96 -7.12
CA ILE A 161 -2.18 -2.59 -5.80
C ILE A 161 -1.15 -1.84 -4.97
N VAL A 162 0.04 -1.54 -5.49
CA VAL A 162 1.10 -0.85 -4.75
C VAL A 162 0.63 0.54 -4.30
N ILE A 163 0.02 1.31 -5.20
CA ILE A 163 -0.46 2.65 -4.89
C ILE A 163 -1.57 2.60 -3.83
N THR A 164 -2.58 1.75 -4.01
CA THR A 164 -3.70 1.67 -3.06
C THR A 164 -3.30 1.05 -1.73
N PHE A 165 -2.39 0.07 -1.73
CA PHE A 165 -1.79 -0.49 -0.52
C PHE A 165 -1.11 0.59 0.33
N ILE A 166 -0.26 1.41 -0.28
CA ILE A 166 0.47 2.46 0.44
C ILE A 166 -0.50 3.44 1.09
N LEU A 167 -1.55 3.83 0.35
CA LEU A 167 -2.60 4.68 0.90
C LEU A 167 -3.28 4.04 2.12
N VAL A 168 -3.82 2.83 1.96
CA VAL A 168 -4.62 2.18 3.02
C VAL A 168 -3.75 1.86 4.25
N GLU A 169 -2.52 1.38 4.07
CA GLU A 169 -1.61 1.09 5.18
C GLU A 169 -1.18 2.37 5.92
N LYS A 170 -0.95 3.48 5.19
CA LYS A 170 -0.64 4.77 5.82
C LYS A 170 -1.81 5.31 6.63
N LEU A 171 -3.04 5.19 6.11
CA LEU A 171 -4.27 5.55 6.83
C LEU A 171 -4.44 4.70 8.10
N ARG A 172 -4.22 3.38 8.01
CA ARG A 172 -4.27 2.47 9.17
C ARG A 172 -3.27 2.89 10.25
N VAL A 173 -2.02 3.16 9.87
CA VAL A 173 -0.98 3.57 10.84
C VAL A 173 -1.31 4.92 11.48
N ALA A 174 -1.81 5.89 10.71
CA ALA A 174 -2.22 7.18 11.25
C ALA A 174 -3.38 7.04 12.26
N ALA A 175 -4.39 6.24 11.93
CA ALA A 175 -5.52 5.97 12.82
C ALA A 175 -5.10 5.24 14.10
N TYR A 176 -4.20 4.24 13.99
CA TYR A 176 -3.61 3.57 15.15
C TYR A 176 -2.89 4.55 16.08
N ILE A 177 -2.04 5.42 15.54
CA ILE A 177 -1.31 6.43 16.34
C ILE A 177 -2.27 7.39 17.04
N GLN A 178 -3.32 7.84 16.34
CA GLN A 178 -4.35 8.70 16.93
C GLN A 178 -5.10 8.01 18.07
N GLU A 179 -5.49 6.75 17.89
CA GLU A 179 -6.14 5.97 18.95
C GLU A 179 -5.23 5.78 20.17
N GLN A 180 -3.94 5.48 19.97
CA GLN A 180 -2.98 5.37 21.07
C GLN A 180 -2.81 6.70 21.83
N LYS A 181 -2.70 7.82 21.13
CA LYS A 181 -2.65 9.16 21.77
C LYS A 181 -3.91 9.44 22.59
N ARG A 182 -5.09 9.06 22.09
CA ARG A 182 -6.37 9.22 22.80
C ARG A 182 -6.44 8.36 24.07
N GLN A 183 -5.81 7.20 24.07
CA GLN A 183 -5.74 6.31 25.24
C GLN A 183 -4.74 6.81 26.30
N MET A 184 -3.60 7.37 25.89
CA MET A 184 -2.60 7.92 26.82
C MET A 184 -2.96 9.29 27.41
N GLY A 185 -3.84 10.04 26.74
CA GLY A 185 -4.36 11.33 27.23
C GLY A 185 -5.62 11.20 28.09
N ARG A 186 -5.94 10.00 28.60
CA ARG A 186 -7.03 9.70 29.52
C ARG A 186 -6.47 9.20 30.85
#